data_AF-A0A531KZC2-F1
#
_entry.id   AF-A0A531KZC2-F1
#
_cell.length_a   1.000
_cell.length_b   1.000
_cell.length_c   1.000
_cell.angle_alpha   90.00
_cell.angle_beta   90.00
_cell.angle_gamma   90.00
#
_symmetry.space_group_name_H-M   'P 1'
#
loop_
_entity.id
_entity.type
_entity.pdbx_description
1 polymer ?
#
loop_
_entity_poly.entity_id
_entity_poly.type
_entity_poly.pdbx_seq_one_letter_code
_entity_poly.pdbx_strand_id
1 'polypeptide(L)' 'MVGFGNGLLRDDETSMATRAAWLHYAGGLTQSEVAKRLGLTSLKAHRLITKANQEG' A
#
# COMPACT_ATOMS: atom_id res chain seq x y z
N MET A 1 -26.05 -7.13 15.92
CA MET A 1 -25.56 -6.55 14.65
C MET A 1 -24.05 -6.76 14.62
N VAL A 2 -23.58 -7.85 14.00
CA VAL A 2 -22.18 -8.31 14.12
C VAL A 2 -21.29 -7.47 13.21
N GLY A 3 -20.25 -6.86 13.79
CA GLY A 3 -19.29 -6.00 13.10
C GLY A 3 -18.38 -6.79 12.18
N PHE A 4 -18.71 -6.85 10.89
CA PHE A 4 -17.83 -7.30 9.82
C PHE A 4 -17.10 -6.08 9.21
N GLY A 5 -16.18 -5.48 9.96
CA GLY A 5 -15.53 -4.23 9.54
C GLY A 5 -14.03 -4.30 9.26
N ASN A 6 -13.31 -5.32 9.75
CA ASN A 6 -11.85 -5.22 9.84
C ASN A 6 -11.06 -6.17 8.92
N GLY A 7 -11.72 -7.15 8.29
CA GLY A 7 -11.06 -8.11 7.38
C GLY A 7 -10.79 -7.51 6.00
N LEU A 8 -11.82 -6.92 5.38
CA LEU A 8 -11.74 -6.35 4.03
C LEU A 8 -10.75 -5.19 3.93
N LEU A 9 -10.76 -4.29 4.92
CA LEU A 9 -9.81 -3.15 4.98
C LEU A 9 -8.36 -3.60 5.01
N ARG A 10 -8.05 -4.72 5.70
CA ARG A 10 -6.69 -5.27 5.74
C ARG A 10 -6.29 -5.88 4.40
N ASP A 11 -7.20 -6.61 3.74
CA ASP A 11 -6.99 -7.19 2.42
C ASP A 11 -6.76 -6.11 1.36
N ASP A 12 -7.58 -5.05 1.36
CA ASP A 12 -7.43 -3.90 0.47
C ASP A 12 -6.11 -3.17 0.70
N GLU A 13 -5.72 -2.95 1.97
CA GLU A 13 -4.43 -2.34 2.31
C GLU A 13 -3.25 -3.23 1.89
N THR A 14 -3.30 -4.54 2.11
CA THR A 14 -2.24 -5.46 1.71
C THR A 14 -2.15 -5.56 0.18
N SER A 15 -3.27 -5.56 -0.54
CA SER A 15 -3.30 -5.50 -2.00
C SER A 15 -2.72 -4.19 -2.55
N MET A 16 -3.01 -3.06 -1.89
CA MET A 16 -2.41 -1.76 -2.21
C MET A 16 -0.91 -1.70 -1.89
N ALA A 17 -0.49 -2.30 -0.77
CA ALA A 17 0.90 -2.41 -0.34
C ALA A 17 1.73 -3.17 -1.38
N THR A 18 1.25 -4.32 -1.84
CA THR A 18 1.91 -5.11 -2.90
C THR A 18 2.04 -4.34 -4.22
N ARG A 19 0.99 -3.62 -4.63
CA ARG A 19 1.05 -2.76 -5.83
C ARG A 19 2.04 -1.61 -5.68
N ALA A 20 2.09 -0.99 -4.51
CA ALA A 20 3.04 0.08 -4.20
C ALA A 20 4.49 -0.42 -4.25
N ALA A 21 4.76 -1.60 -3.68
CA ALA A 21 6.06 -2.25 -3.74
C ALA A 21 6.46 -2.58 -5.18
N TRP A 22 5.56 -3.16 -5.99
CA TRP A 22 5.87 -3.46 -7.39
C TRP A 22 6.20 -2.21 -8.20
N LEU A 23 5.44 -1.12 -8.04
CA LEU A 23 5.74 0.15 -8.71
C LEU A 23 7.10 0.72 -8.29
N HIS A 24 7.50 0.55 -7.03
CA HIS A 24 8.79 1.00 -6.54
C HIS A 24 9.94 0.13 -7.06
N TYR A 25 9.85 -1.20 -6.92
CA TYR A 25 10.92 -2.12 -7.26
C TYR A 25 11.02 -2.40 -8.77
N ALA A 26 9.90 -2.66 -9.45
CA ALA A 26 9.88 -2.94 -10.89
C ALA A 26 9.85 -1.66 -11.73
N GLY A 27 9.20 -0.60 -11.23
CA GLY A 27 9.07 0.66 -11.96
C GLY A 27 10.15 1.71 -11.66
N GLY A 28 11.03 1.47 -10.67
CA GLY A 28 12.04 2.44 -10.22
C GLY A 28 11.45 3.76 -9.70
N LEU A 29 10.15 3.79 -9.39
CA LEU A 29 9.43 4.97 -8.94
C LEU A 29 9.75 5.22 -7.46
N THR A 30 9.99 6.47 -7.07
CA THR A 30 10.17 6.77 -5.65
C THR A 30 8.83 6.64 -4.90
N GLN A 31 8.88 6.50 -3.57
CA GLN A 31 7.66 6.39 -2.75
C GLN A 31 6.70 7.57 -2.95
N SER A 32 7.22 8.76 -3.28
CA SER A 32 6.45 9.96 -3.58
C SER A 32 5.75 9.87 -4.94
N GLU A 33 6.41 9.32 -5.97
CA GLU A 33 5.74 9.02 -7.23
C GLU A 33 4.69 7.92 -7.08
N VAL A 34 4.99 6.88 -6.30
CA VAL A 34 4.02 5.81 -6.00
C VAL A 34 2.79 6.38 -5.28
N ALA A 35 2.97 7.29 -4.32
CA ALA A 35 1.88 7.99 -3.65
C ALA A 35 1.00 8.77 -4.64
N LYS A 36 1.63 9.57 -5.51
CA LYS A 36 0.92 10.34 -6.55
C LYS A 36 0.16 9.42 -7.50
N ARG A 37 0.76 8.29 -7.89
CA ARG A 37 0.19 7.35 -8.86
C ARG A 37 -0.96 6.51 -8.30
N LEU A 38 -0.92 6.21 -7.01
CA LEU A 38 -2.01 5.51 -6.31
C LEU A 38 -3.08 6.46 -5.73
N GLY A 39 -2.94 7.78 -5.94
CA GLY A 39 -3.87 8.77 -5.38
C GLY A 39 -3.86 8.83 -3.86
N LEU A 40 -2.73 8.48 -3.24
CA LEU A 40 -2.56 8.38 -1.80
C LEU A 40 -1.77 9.59 -1.28
N THR A 41 -1.94 9.90 -0.01
CA THR A 41 -1.01 10.79 0.67
C THR A 41 0.36 10.12 0.81
N SER A 42 1.45 10.91 0.77
CA SER A 42 2.82 10.38 0.91
C SER A 42 2.99 9.55 2.18
N LEU A 43 2.33 9.94 3.28
CA LEU A 43 2.36 9.19 4.54
C LEU A 43 1.68 7.82 4.42
N LYS A 44 0.56 7.72 3.71
CA LYS A 44 -0.16 6.45 3.51
C LYS A 44 0.62 5.51 2.60
N ALA A 45 1.21 6.04 1.52
CA ALA A 45 2.09 5.28 0.63
C ALA A 45 3.32 4.73 1.36
N HIS A 46 3.99 5.56 2.18
CA HIS A 46 5.12 5.11 2.99
C HIS A 46 4.74 3.94 3.91
N ARG A 47 3.61 4.04 4.62
CA ARG A 47 3.11 2.96 5.49
C ARG A 47 2.82 1.68 4.71
N LEU A 48 2.21 1.79 3.54
CA LEU A 48 1.89 0.65 2.68
C LEU A 48 3.16 -0.03 2.16
N ILE A 49 4.17 0.73 1.71
CA ILE A 49 5.44 0.17 1.21
C ILE A 49 6.21 -0.52 2.33
N THR A 50 6.30 0.10 3.51
CA THR A 50 6.95 -0.51 4.68
C THR A 50 6.23 -1.79 5.12
N LYS A 51 4.90 -1.79 5.10
CA LYS A 51 4.10 -2.99 5.40
C LYS A 51 4.32 -4.09 4.36
N ALA A 52 4.33 -3.75 3.06
CA ALA A 52 4.63 -4.70 1.98
C ALA A 52 6.00 -5.35 2.15
N ASN A 53 7.01 -4.57 2.57
CA ASN A 53 8.36 -5.06 2.82
C ASN A 53 8.48 -5.91 4.09
N GLN A 54 7.57 -5.77 5.06
CA GLN A 54 7.54 -6.57 6.29
C GLN A 54 6.70 -7.84 6.13
N GLU A 55 5.68 -7.82 5.29
CA GLU A 55 4.80 -8.97 4.98
C GLU A 55 5.33 -9.82 3.80
N GLY A 56 6.38 -9.36 3.11
CA GLY A 56 7.03 -10.06 1.99
C GLY A 56 8.13 -11.04 2.41
#